data_AF-A0A962PZV0-F1
#
_entry.id   AF-A0A962PZV0-F1
#
_cell.length_a   1.000
_cell.length_b   1.000
_cell.length_c   1.000
_cell.angle_alpha   90.00
_cell.angle_beta   90.00
_cell.angle_gamma   90.00
#
_symmetry.space_group_name_H-M   'P 1'
#
loop_
_entity.id
_entity.type
_entity.pdbx_description
1 polymer ?
#
loop_
_entity_poly.entity_id
_entity_poly.type
_entity_poly.pdbx_seq_one_letter_code
_entity_poly.pdbx_strand_id
1 'polypeptide(L)'
;MSAKKRAPGFADTLTELEALVDRLEDTDTPLEQSLKDFESGVQLIRQAQKALQEAGQKVQMLLDQGGEPVAVPMAEVDPAGAEEDL
;
A
#
# COMPACT_ATOMS: atom_id res chain seq x y z
N MET A 1 2.91 -22.71 -23.28
CA MET A 1 3.48 -22.06 -22.07
C MET A 1 2.36 -21.31 -21.38
N SER A 2 1.80 -21.85 -20.28
CA SER A 2 0.79 -21.13 -19.50
C SER A 2 1.47 -20.00 -18.74
N ALA A 3 1.16 -18.75 -19.11
CA ALA A 3 1.53 -17.59 -18.31
C ALA A 3 0.79 -17.69 -16.97
N LYS A 4 1.49 -18.18 -15.94
CA LYS A 4 1.01 -18.13 -14.55
C LYS A 4 0.85 -16.64 -14.25
N LYS A 5 -0.40 -16.16 -14.11
CA LYS A 5 -0.68 -14.79 -13.63
C LYS A 5 0.18 -14.56 -12.39
N ARG A 6 1.21 -13.72 -12.53
CA ARG A 6 2.01 -13.32 -11.39
C ARG A 6 1.10 -12.46 -10.51
N ALA A 7 1.16 -12.68 -9.21
CA ALA A 7 0.52 -11.75 -8.28
C ALA A 7 1.07 -10.34 -8.56
N PRO A 8 0.22 -9.30 -8.53
CA PRO A 8 0.67 -7.92 -8.73
C PRO A 8 1.78 -7.60 -7.71
N GLY A 9 2.83 -6.94 -8.18
CA GLY A 9 3.90 -6.47 -7.32
C GLY A 9 3.46 -5.27 -6.49
N PHE A 10 4.27 -4.89 -5.50
CA PHE A 10 3.98 -3.73 -4.65
C PHE A 10 3.72 -2.44 -5.46
N ALA A 11 4.51 -2.19 -6.51
CA ALA A 11 4.31 -1.03 -7.38
C ALA A 11 2.98 -1.07 -8.15
N ASP A 12 2.55 -2.27 -8.57
CA ASP A 12 1.27 -2.46 -9.25
C ASP A 12 0.10 -2.17 -8.28
N THR A 13 0.21 -2.64 -7.03
CA THR A 13 -0.77 -2.35 -5.96
C THR A 13 -0.89 -0.86 -5.68
N LEU A 14 0.23 -0.13 -5.67
CA LEU A 14 0.21 1.33 -5.50
C LEU A 14 -0.47 2.03 -6.69
N THR A 15 -0.13 1.63 -7.92
CA THR A 15 -0.75 2.18 -9.14
C THR A 15 -2.27 1.97 -9.14
N GLU A 16 -2.71 0.79 -8.69
CA GLU A 16 -4.14 0.47 -8.61
C GLU A 16 -4.86 1.26 -7.52
N LEU A 17 -4.18 1.55 -6.40
CA LEU A 17 -4.70 2.42 -5.34
C LEU A 17 -4.84 3.88 -5.80
N GLU A 18 -3.84 4.42 -6.51
CA GLU A 18 -3.89 5.78 -7.09
C GLU A 18 -5.10 5.91 -8.03
N ALA A 19 -5.25 4.96 -8.95
CA ALA A 19 -6.38 4.95 -9.88
C ALA A 19 -7.73 4.80 -9.16
N LEU A 20 -7.75 4.21 -7.97
CA LEU A 20 -8.97 4.05 -7.16
C LEU A 20 -9.32 5.34 -6.44
N VAL A 21 -8.32 6.06 -5.92
CA VAL A 21 -8.51 7.40 -5.34
C VAL A 21 -9.10 8.34 -6.39
N ASP A 22 -8.55 8.35 -7.60
CA ASP A 22 -9.07 9.17 -8.71
C ASP A 22 -10.56 8.91 -8.99
N ARG A 23 -11.01 7.65 -8.87
CA ARG A 23 -12.43 7.29 -9.05
C ARG A 23 -13.30 7.69 -7.86
N LEU A 24 -12.77 7.62 -6.64
CA LEU A 24 -13.50 8.02 -5.43
C LEU A 24 -13.68 9.53 -5.31
N GLU A 25 -12.80 10.31 -5.96
CA GLU A 25 -12.92 11.78 -6.04
C GLU A 25 -13.99 12.24 -7.05
N ASP A 26 -14.42 11.36 -7.97
CA ASP A 26 -15.48 11.65 -8.94
C ASP A 26 -16.86 11.66 -8.26
N THR A 27 -17.45 12.85 -8.15
CA THR A 27 -18.77 13.07 -7.54
C THR A 27 -19.94 12.50 -8.34
N ASP A 28 -19.75 12.16 -9.61
CA ASP A 28 -20.77 11.54 -10.45
C ASP A 28 -20.80 10.01 -10.31
N THR A 29 -19.85 9.43 -9.56
CA THR A 29 -19.81 7.98 -9.31
C THR A 29 -21.00 7.53 -8.45
N PRO A 30 -21.78 6.53 -8.90
CA PRO A 30 -22.88 6.00 -8.09
C PRO A 30 -22.39 5.39 -6.78
N LEU A 31 -23.14 5.59 -5.69
CA LEU A 31 -22.78 5.11 -4.34
C LEU A 31 -22.40 3.61 -4.30
N GLU A 32 -23.14 2.75 -4.99
CA GLU A 32 -22.83 1.31 -5.04
C GLU A 32 -21.48 1.02 -5.72
N GLN A 33 -21.07 1.86 -6.67
CA GLN A 33 -19.76 1.75 -7.29
C GLN A 33 -18.68 2.27 -6.33
N SER A 34 -18.90 3.42 -5.67
CA SER A 34 -17.98 3.95 -4.64
C SER A 34 -17.74 2.95 -3.50
N LEU A 35 -18.77 2.22 -3.06
CA LEU A 35 -18.63 1.17 -2.05
C LEU A 35 -17.78 -0.01 -2.53
N LYS A 36 -17.93 -0.43 -3.80
CA LYS A 36 -17.08 -1.49 -4.38
C LYS A 36 -15.64 -1.05 -4.55
N ASP A 37 -15.42 0.20 -4.96
CA ASP A 37 -14.10 0.79 -5.05
C ASP A 37 -13.48 0.85 -3.65
N PHE A 38 -14.20 1.32 -2.63
CA PHE A 38 -13.71 1.32 -1.25
C PHE A 38 -13.31 -0.09 -0.76
N GLU A 39 -14.16 -1.10 -0.96
CA GLU A 39 -13.83 -2.50 -0.60
C GLU A 39 -12.56 -2.99 -1.30
N SER A 40 -12.41 -2.67 -2.59
CA SER A 40 -11.22 -3.02 -3.38
C SER A 40 -9.98 -2.32 -2.84
N GLY A 41 -10.08 -1.04 -2.50
CA GLY A 41 -9.01 -0.26 -1.87
C GLY A 41 -8.55 -0.87 -0.54
N VAL A 42 -9.48 -1.29 0.32
CA VAL A 42 -9.16 -1.98 1.58
C VAL A 42 -8.39 -3.28 1.33
N GLN A 43 -8.76 -4.05 0.29
CA GLN A 43 -8.04 -5.27 -0.07
C GLN A 43 -6.62 -4.98 -0.56
N LEU A 44 -6.45 -3.96 -1.41
CA LEU A 44 -5.15 -3.55 -1.93
C LEU A 44 -4.22 -3.05 -0.81
N ILE A 45 -4.73 -2.23 0.11
CA ILE A 45 -3.97 -1.76 1.28
C ILE A 45 -3.48 -2.93 2.12
N ARG A 46 -4.34 -3.92 2.40
CA ARG A 46 -3.95 -5.13 3.14
C ARG A 46 -2.86 -5.92 2.42
N GLN A 47 -2.92 -6.02 1.10
CA GLN A 47 -1.88 -6.67 0.30
C GLN A 47 -0.55 -5.90 0.36
N ALA A 48 -0.59 -4.57 0.22
CA ALA A 48 0.60 -3.72 0.34
C ALA A 48 1.26 -3.85 1.72
N GLN A 49 0.47 -3.78 2.81
CA GLN A 49 0.95 -3.96 4.18
C GLN A 49 1.62 -5.33 4.37
N LYS A 50 1.02 -6.39 3.85
CA LYS A 50 1.60 -7.74 3.91
C LYS A 50 2.94 -7.82 3.16
N ALA A 51 3.01 -7.25 1.96
CA ALA A 51 4.24 -7.23 1.17
C ALA A 51 5.37 -6.46 1.91
N LEU A 52 5.03 -5.34 2.55
CA LEU A 52 5.97 -4.57 3.38
C LEU A 52 6.43 -5.36 4.60
N GLN A 53 5.53 -6.07 5.28
CA GLN A 53 5.88 -6.92 6.41
C GLN A 53 6.84 -8.04 6.01
N GLU A 54 6.57 -8.73 4.90
CA GLU A 54 7.44 -9.78 4.36
C GLU A 54 8.81 -9.23 3.95
N ALA A 55 8.84 -8.05 3.32
CA ALA A 55 10.09 -7.37 2.99
C ALA A 55 10.89 -7.01 4.26
N GLY A 56 10.23 -6.46 5.27
CA GLY A 56 10.85 -6.12 6.55
C GLY A 56 11.44 -7.34 7.27
N GLN A 57 10.71 -8.46 7.30
CA GLN A 57 11.22 -9.72 7.85
C GLN A 57 12.45 -10.22 7.10
N LYS A 58 12.43 -10.15 5.76
CA LYS A 58 13.56 -10.57 4.94
C LYS A 58 14.78 -9.68 5.18
N VAL A 59 14.58 -8.37 5.31
CA VAL A 59 15.64 -7.44 5.68
C VAL A 59 16.21 -7.83 7.04
N GLN A 60 15.39 -8.01 8.08
CA GLN A 60 15.86 -8.43 9.40
C GLN A 60 16.71 -9.71 9.36
N MET A 61 16.25 -10.74 8.64
CA MET A 61 17.00 -12.00 8.50
C MET A 61 18.38 -11.81 7.86
N LEU A 62 18.51 -10.90 6.89
CA LEU A 62 19.80 -10.60 6.25
C LEU A 62 20.74 -9.84 7.19
N LEU A 63 20.19 -9.03 8.08
CA LEU A 63 20.94 -8.25 9.06
C LEU A 63 21.48 -9.17 10.18
N ASP A 64 20.63 -10.06 10.67
CA ASP A 64 21.01 -11.07 11.68
C ASP A 64 22.10 -12.04 11.16
N GLN A 65 22.26 -12.17 9.83
CA GLN A 65 23.32 -12.96 9.17
C GLN A 65 24.64 -12.20 8.99
N GLY A 66 24.80 -11.03 9.63
CA GLY A 66 26.05 -10.26 9.64
C GLY A 66 26.08 -9.03 8.73
N GLY A 67 24.91 -8.59 8.23
CA GLY A 67 24.77 -7.27 7.63
C GLY A 67 24.49 -6.24 8.71
N GLU A 68 25.31 -5.19 8.86
CA GLU A 68 25.06 -4.09 9.79
C GLU A 68 24.05 -3.10 9.18
N PRO A 69 22.80 -2.99 9.69
CA PRO A 69 21.85 -1.97 9.27
C PRO A 69 22.00 -0.72 10.12
N VAL A 70 21.94 0.44 9.47
CA VAL A 70 21.56 1.68 10.17
C VAL A 70 20.04 1.80 10.04
N ALA A 71 19.31 1.38 11.07
CA ALA A 71 17.87 1.61 11.14
C ALA A 71 17.60 3.08 11.49
N VAL A 72 17.05 3.83 10.54
CA VAL A 72 16.41 5.11 10.83
C VAL A 72 14.95 4.84 11.18
N PRO A 73 14.40 5.44 12.26
CA PRO A 73 12.98 5.38 12.54
C PRO A 73 12.23 5.86 11.32
N MET A 74 11.33 5.03 10.79
CA MET A 74 10.32 5.48 9.85
C MET A 74 9.45 6.43 10.66
N ALA A 75 9.72 7.73 10.53
CA ALA A 75 9.03 8.78 11.28
C ALA A 75 7.53 8.46 11.25
N GLU A 76 6.92 8.46 12.43
CA GLU A 76 5.47 8.34 12.59
C GLU A 76 4.84 9.35 11.64
N VAL A 77 4.34 8.88 10.49
CA VAL A 77 3.48 9.70 9.65
C VAL A 77 2.20 9.78 10.43
N ASP A 78 2.07 10.84 11.23
CA ASP A 78 0.82 11.21 11.89
C ASP A 78 -0.22 11.48 10.79
N PRO A 79 -1.23 10.60 10.61
CA PRO A 79 -2.25 10.81 9.59
C PRO A 79 -3.18 11.99 9.92
N ALA A 80 -3.00 12.68 11.04
CA ALA A 80 -3.80 13.83 11.46
C ALA A 80 -3.09 15.19 11.35
N GLY A 81 -1.87 15.26 10.82
CA GLY A 81 -1.06 16.50 10.85
C GLY A 81 -1.17 17.45 9.64
N ALA A 82 -2.07 17.22 8.68
CA ALA A 82 -2.10 17.99 7.43
C ALA A 82 -3.23 19.03 7.30
N GLU A 83 -4.13 19.18 8.28
CA GLU A 83 -5.15 20.23 8.24
C GLU A 83 -5.25 20.90 9.62
N GLU A 84 -4.67 22.11 9.72
CA GLU A 84 -5.11 23.28 10.51
C GLU A 84 -3.91 24.21 10.77
N ASP A 85 -3.61 25.09 9.83
CA ASP A 85 -3.60 26.53 10.14
C ASP A 85 -3.64 27.37 8.86
N LEU A 86 -4.41 28.45 8.95
CA LEU A 86 -4.77 29.45 7.93
C LEU A 86 -3.58 30.31 7.47
#